data_AF-A0A1Q7M932-F1
#
_entry.id   AF-A0A1Q7M932-F1
#
_cell.length_a   1.000
_cell.length_b   1.000
_cell.length_c   1.000
_cell.angle_alpha   90.00
_cell.angle_beta   90.00
_cell.angle_gamma   90.00
#
_symmetry.space_group_name_H-M   'P 1'
#
loop_
_entity.id
_entity.type
_entity.pdbx_description
1 polymer ?
#
loop_
_entity_poly.entity_id
_entity_poly.type
_entity_poly.pdbx_seq_one_letter_code
_entity_poly.pdbx_strand_id
1 'polypeptide(L)'
;MSLDLANANVNRNITLAGTSVAIFTFLLFFLYPRYISGEINSILFQFTLAIIVSVIFSLVNSATYYYGTTLTLSLTPGQVTAMFGKAEAFWLVGYSLLLLEPGLILFTVNLPVVGVYALTLWFSYLYLTWLQFKKQTKKR
;
A
#
# COMPACT_ATOMS: atom_id res chain seq x y z
N MET A 1 -5.23 -0.95 24.25
CA MET A 1 -4.29 -0.74 23.12
C MET A 1 -3.41 0.44 23.50
N SER A 2 -2.07 0.35 23.35
CA SER A 2 -1.19 1.45 23.79
C SER A 2 -1.20 2.61 22.78
N LEU A 3 -1.20 3.84 23.30
CA LEU A 3 -1.10 5.07 22.51
C LEU A 3 0.17 5.06 21.64
N ASP A 4 1.27 4.51 22.16
CA ASP A 4 2.55 4.40 21.46
C ASP A 4 2.46 3.54 20.19
N LEU A 5 1.69 2.45 20.22
CA LEU A 5 1.51 1.58 19.05
C LEU A 5 0.77 2.31 17.92
N ALA A 6 -0.28 3.05 18.28
CA ALA A 6 -1.05 3.82 17.30
C ALA A 6 -0.20 4.94 16.68
N ASN A 7 0.57 5.68 17.48
CA ASN A 7 1.49 6.71 16.99
C ASN A 7 2.59 6.12 16.09
N ALA A 8 3.16 4.97 16.45
CA ALA A 8 4.14 4.27 15.61
C ALA A 8 3.54 3.89 14.25
N ASN A 9 2.30 3.39 14.24
CA ASN A 9 1.59 3.03 13.01
C ASN A 9 1.26 4.24 12.12
N VAL A 10 0.90 5.39 12.71
CA VAL A 10 0.74 6.66 11.96
C VAL A 10 2.03 7.02 11.23
N ASN A 11 3.16 7.07 11.96
CA ASN A 11 4.45 7.45 11.39
C ASN A 11 4.91 6.48 10.29
N ARG A 12 4.74 5.17 10.51
CA ARG A 12 5.04 4.14 9.51
C ARG A 12 4.23 4.38 8.24
N ASN A 13 2.92 4.58 8.36
CA ASN A 13 2.04 4.73 7.21
C ASN A 13 2.31 6.01 6.42
N ILE A 14 2.56 7.14 7.10
CA ILE A 14 2.92 8.41 6.45
C ILE A 14 4.25 8.27 5.71
N THR A 15 5.24 7.58 6.30
CA THR A 15 6.53 7.34 5.66
C THR A 15 6.39 6.51 4.38
N LEU A 16 5.61 5.42 4.43
CA LEU A 16 5.34 4.58 3.27
C LEU A 16 4.55 5.33 2.19
N ALA A 17 3.57 6.14 2.58
CA ALA A 17 2.83 6.99 1.65
C ALA A 17 3.77 8.02 0.98
N GLY A 18 4.66 8.65 1.73
CA GLY A 18 5.67 9.57 1.19
C GLY A 18 6.63 8.88 0.22
N THR A 19 6.99 7.62 0.47
CA THR A 19 7.80 6.81 -0.45
C THR A 19 7.06 6.55 -1.76
N SER A 20 5.78 6.18 -1.69
CA SER A 20 4.93 5.95 -2.87
C SER A 20 4.70 7.26 -3.65
N VAL A 21 4.56 8.41 -2.97
CA VAL A 21 4.55 9.74 -3.62
C VAL A 21 5.85 10.02 -4.36
N ALA A 22 7.01 9.72 -3.74
CA ALA A 22 8.28 9.90 -4.41
C ALA A 22 8.38 9.04 -5.67
N ILE A 23 8.02 7.75 -5.58
CA ILE A 23 7.97 6.83 -6.73
C ILE A 23 7.04 7.38 -7.82
N PHE A 24 5.82 7.80 -7.48
CA PHE A 24 4.88 8.43 -8.39
C PHE A 24 5.52 9.59 -9.15
N THR A 25 6.13 10.52 -8.41
CA THR A 25 6.83 11.67 -8.99
C THR A 25 7.97 11.24 -9.90
N PHE A 26 8.79 10.27 -9.50
CA PHE A 26 9.85 9.71 -10.35
C PHE A 26 9.29 9.14 -11.66
N LEU A 27 8.20 8.37 -11.63
CA LEU A 27 7.60 7.84 -12.84
C LEU A 27 7.10 8.98 -13.75
N LEU A 28 6.49 10.02 -13.19
CA LEU A 28 6.06 11.17 -14.00
C LEU A 28 7.24 11.91 -14.63
N PHE A 29 8.34 12.14 -13.93
CA PHE A 29 9.48 12.85 -14.51
C PHE A 29 10.22 12.01 -15.58
N PHE A 30 10.41 10.72 -15.35
CA PHE A 30 11.27 9.89 -16.20
C PHE A 30 10.52 9.05 -17.24
N LEU A 31 9.31 8.59 -16.94
CA LEU A 31 8.55 7.71 -17.82
C LEU A 31 7.44 8.42 -18.58
N TYR A 32 6.93 9.56 -18.13
CA TYR A 32 5.94 10.32 -18.90
C TYR A 32 6.45 10.77 -20.28
N PRO A 33 7.70 11.25 -20.45
CA PRO A 33 8.22 11.55 -21.79
C PRO A 33 8.26 10.30 -22.69
N ARG A 34 8.64 9.15 -22.13
CA ARG A 34 8.68 7.85 -22.83
C ARG A 34 7.27 7.31 -23.15
N TYR A 35 6.30 7.62 -22.31
CA TYR A 35 4.89 7.33 -22.57
C TYR A 35 4.39 8.11 -23.79
N ILE A 36 4.72 9.40 -23.89
CA ILE A 36 4.33 10.23 -25.05
C ILE A 36 5.04 9.77 -26.32
N SER A 37 6.31 9.34 -26.24
CA SER A 37 7.04 8.84 -27.41
C SER A 37 6.66 7.40 -27.82
N GLY A 38 5.84 6.70 -27.04
CA GLY A 38 5.41 5.33 -27.33
C GLY A 38 6.47 4.25 -27.04
N GLU A 39 7.51 4.58 -26.28
CA GLU A 39 8.60 3.66 -25.91
C GLU A 39 8.20 2.64 -24.83
N ILE A 40 7.10 2.91 -24.11
CA ILE A 40 6.60 2.07 -23.02
C ILE A 40 5.13 1.70 -23.24
N ASN A 41 4.66 0.67 -22.55
CA ASN A 41 3.27 0.24 -22.67
C ASN A 41 2.31 1.27 -22.03
N SER A 42 1.53 1.96 -22.86
CA SER A 42 0.63 3.04 -22.43
C SER A 42 -0.43 2.58 -21.44
N ILE A 43 -1.00 1.39 -21.63
CA ILE A 43 -2.06 0.85 -20.78
C ILE A 43 -1.49 0.50 -19.39
N LEU A 44 -0.34 -0.18 -19.38
CA LEU A 44 0.33 -0.55 -18.14
C LEU A 44 0.85 0.67 -17.38
N PHE A 45 1.32 1.71 -18.06
CA PHE A 45 1.75 2.95 -17.41
C PHE A 45 0.60 3.62 -16.65
N GLN A 46 -0.56 3.79 -17.31
CA GLN A 46 -1.76 4.36 -16.67
C GLN A 46 -2.23 3.51 -15.49
N PHE A 47 -2.26 2.19 -15.67
CA PHE A 47 -2.62 1.26 -14.61
C PHE A 47 -1.65 1.35 -13.42
N THR A 48 -0.34 1.44 -13.68
CA THR A 48 0.70 1.60 -12.64
C THR A 48 0.47 2.87 -11.83
N LEU A 49 0.22 4.00 -12.50
CA LEU A 49 -0.07 5.27 -11.81
C LEU A 49 -1.34 5.18 -10.96
N ALA A 50 -2.40 4.56 -11.45
CA ALA A 50 -3.64 4.38 -10.70
C ALA A 50 -3.44 3.52 -9.44
N ILE A 51 -2.63 2.47 -9.52
CA ILE A 51 -2.28 1.63 -8.37
C ILE A 51 -1.48 2.44 -7.34
N ILE A 52 -0.48 3.20 -7.77
CA ILE A 52 0.32 4.05 -6.87
C ILE A 52 -0.56 5.09 -6.15
N VAL A 53 -1.47 5.76 -6.88
CA VAL A 53 -2.44 6.69 -6.26
C VAL A 53 -3.33 5.95 -5.24
N SER A 54 -3.73 4.72 -5.54
CA SER A 54 -4.52 3.88 -4.63
C SER A 54 -3.73 3.49 -3.37
N VAL A 55 -2.42 3.23 -3.49
CA VAL A 55 -1.50 2.98 -2.37
C VAL A 55 -1.46 4.21 -1.45
N ILE A 56 -1.18 5.38 -2.01
CA ILE A 56 -1.12 6.65 -1.27
C ILE A 56 -2.43 6.88 -0.52
N PHE A 57 -3.57 6.78 -1.23
CA PHE A 57 -4.89 6.94 -0.64
C PHE A 57 -5.11 5.97 0.53
N SER A 58 -4.81 4.68 0.33
CA SER A 58 -5.04 3.66 1.34
C SER A 58 -4.18 3.87 2.59
N LEU A 59 -2.89 4.18 2.41
CA LEU A 59 -1.95 4.39 3.52
C LEU A 59 -2.27 5.67 4.31
N VAL A 60 -2.63 6.76 3.62
CA VAL A 60 -3.04 8.01 4.28
C VAL A 60 -4.33 7.79 5.07
N ASN A 61 -5.33 7.11 4.52
CA ASN A 61 -6.56 6.80 5.25
C ASN A 61 -6.29 5.90 6.47
N SER A 62 -5.40 4.91 6.32
CA SER A 62 -4.97 4.07 7.44
C SER A 62 -4.32 4.90 8.55
N ALA A 63 -3.42 5.83 8.20
CA ALA A 63 -2.80 6.75 9.15
C ALA A 63 -3.85 7.63 9.85
N THR A 64 -4.82 8.18 9.11
CA THR A 64 -5.91 8.99 9.67
C THR A 64 -6.75 8.20 10.67
N TYR A 65 -7.06 6.93 10.39
CA TYR A 65 -7.79 6.08 11.35
C TYR A 65 -6.97 5.78 12.61
N TYR A 66 -5.66 5.51 12.49
CA TYR A 66 -4.80 5.34 13.66
C TYR A 66 -4.71 6.63 14.48
N TYR A 67 -4.51 7.78 13.84
CA TYR A 67 -4.49 9.09 14.52
C TYR A 67 -5.83 9.39 15.21
N GLY A 68 -6.93 8.98 14.58
CA GLY A 68 -8.28 8.97 15.16
C GLY A 68 -8.36 8.27 16.52
N THR A 69 -7.65 7.15 16.68
CA THR A 69 -7.60 6.40 17.95
C THR A 69 -6.70 7.03 19.02
N THR A 70 -5.80 7.95 18.64
CA THR A 70 -4.87 8.63 19.54
C THR A 70 -5.40 9.96 20.07
N LEU A 71 -6.41 10.52 19.42
CA LEU A 71 -7.07 11.75 19.88
C LEU A 71 -7.72 11.50 21.25
N THR A 72 -7.50 12.43 22.19
CA THR A 72 -8.05 12.43 23.56
C THR A 72 -9.56 12.69 23.61
N LEU A 73 -10.27 12.54 22.49
CA LEU A 73 -11.72 12.56 22.46
C LEU A 73 -12.22 11.33 23.22
N SER A 74 -13.30 11.49 23.99
CA SER A 74 -13.92 10.42 24.79
C SER A 74 -14.55 9.34 23.89
N LEU A 75 -13.71 8.59 23.18
CA LEU A 75 -14.12 7.45 22.37
C LEU A 75 -14.44 6.28 23.29
N THR A 76 -15.56 5.64 23.02
CA THR A 76 -15.88 4.38 23.69
C THR A 76 -14.91 3.27 23.23
N PRO A 77 -14.63 2.25 24.07
CA PRO A 77 -13.75 1.15 23.69
C PRO A 77 -14.16 0.43 22.38
N GLY A 78 -15.47 0.37 22.10
CA GLY A 78 -16.00 -0.19 20.85
C GLY A 78 -15.63 0.64 19.62
N GLN A 79 -15.69 1.97 19.72
CA GLN A 79 -15.29 2.87 18.64
C GLN A 79 -13.79 2.79 18.35
N VAL A 80 -12.95 2.74 19.39
CA VAL A 80 -11.49 2.56 19.24
C VAL A 80 -11.17 1.27 18.48
N THR A 81 -11.82 0.17 18.87
CA THR A 81 -11.62 -1.13 18.22
C THR A 81 -12.05 -1.12 16.75
N ALA A 82 -13.20 -0.50 16.45
CA ALA A 82 -13.71 -0.38 15.09
C ALA A 82 -12.80 0.49 14.20
N MET A 83 -12.33 1.63 14.72
CA MET A 83 -11.40 2.51 13.99
C MET A 83 -10.06 1.82 13.74
N PHE A 84 -9.52 1.12 14.73
CA PHE A 84 -8.29 0.34 14.57
C PHE A 84 -8.45 -0.76 13.52
N GLY A 85 -9.59 -1.47 13.53
CA GLY A 85 -9.90 -2.48 12.51
C GLY A 85 -9.96 -1.89 11.08
N LYS A 86 -10.55 -0.70 10.91
CA LYS A 86 -10.52 0.02 9.62
C LYS A 86 -9.10 0.42 9.23
N ALA A 87 -8.31 0.92 10.18
CA ALA A 87 -6.92 1.28 9.96
C ALA A 87 -6.09 0.09 9.45
N GLU A 88 -6.22 -1.07 10.08
CA GLU A 88 -5.55 -2.31 9.68
C GLU A 88 -6.01 -2.80 8.30
N ALA A 89 -7.31 -2.69 7.97
CA ALA A 89 -7.81 -3.06 6.65
C ALA A 89 -7.22 -2.19 5.53
N PHE A 90 -7.24 -0.86 5.71
CA PHE A 90 -6.61 0.07 4.77
C PHE A 90 -5.08 -0.11 4.71
N TRP A 91 -4.44 -0.42 5.83
CA TRP A 91 -3.01 -0.72 5.84
C TRP A 91 -2.70 -1.96 5.02
N LEU A 92 -3.45 -3.04 5.21
CA LEU A 92 -3.24 -4.31 4.50
C LEU A 92 -3.39 -4.12 2.98
N VAL A 93 -4.42 -3.40 2.55
CA VAL A 93 -4.63 -3.09 1.12
C VAL A 93 -3.49 -2.23 0.59
N GLY A 94 -3.17 -1.12 1.27
CA GLY A 94 -2.14 -0.18 0.83
C GLY A 94 -0.76 -0.81 0.75
N TYR A 95 -0.37 -1.59 1.76
CA TYR A 95 0.92 -2.26 1.80
C TYR A 95 1.01 -3.40 0.76
N SER A 96 -0.07 -4.14 0.55
CA SER A 96 -0.11 -5.18 -0.49
C SER A 96 0.03 -4.60 -1.89
N LEU A 97 -0.59 -3.45 -2.16
CA LEU A 97 -0.45 -2.73 -3.43
C LEU A 97 0.91 -2.05 -3.57
N LEU A 98 1.50 -1.54 -2.48
CA LEU A 98 2.86 -0.97 -2.49
C LEU A 98 3.89 -1.99 -2.97
N LEU A 99 3.80 -3.24 -2.49
CA LEU A 99 4.67 -4.32 -2.93
C LEU A 99 4.47 -4.73 -4.40
N LEU A 100 3.33 -4.36 -5.00
CA LEU A 100 3.05 -4.61 -6.40
C LEU A 100 3.70 -3.57 -7.32
N GLU A 101 3.97 -2.35 -6.83
CA GLU A 101 4.49 -1.22 -7.63
C GLU A 101 5.75 -1.60 -8.45
N PRO A 102 6.79 -2.25 -7.88
CA PRO A 102 8.00 -2.58 -8.64
C PRO A 102 7.72 -3.53 -9.81
N GLY A 103 6.82 -4.50 -9.62
CA GLY A 103 6.41 -5.42 -10.68
C GLY A 103 5.73 -4.69 -11.84
N LEU A 104 4.79 -3.79 -11.52
CA LEU A 104 4.07 -3.00 -12.53
C LEU A 104 5.00 -2.06 -13.30
N ILE A 105 5.95 -1.43 -12.61
CA ILE A 105 6.97 -0.59 -13.25
C ILE A 105 7.80 -1.41 -14.24
N LEU A 106 8.26 -2.61 -13.85
CA LEU A 106 9.03 -3.50 -14.71
C LEU A 106 8.27 -3.92 -15.97
N PHE A 107 6.99 -4.27 -15.85
CA PHE A 107 6.17 -4.56 -17.02
C PHE A 107 5.94 -3.35 -17.91
N THR A 108 5.74 -2.18 -17.30
CA THR A 108 5.56 -0.92 -18.04
C THR A 108 6.76 -0.62 -18.94
N VAL A 109 7.98 -0.83 -18.44
CA VAL A 109 9.23 -0.60 -19.19
C VAL A 109 9.69 -1.81 -20.03
N ASN A 110 8.78 -2.77 -20.30
CA ASN A 110 9.05 -3.95 -21.12
C ASN A 110 10.18 -4.86 -20.59
N LEU A 111 10.27 -5.06 -19.26
CA LEU A 111 11.16 -6.03 -18.60
C LEU A 111 10.38 -7.22 -18.02
N PRO A 112 9.79 -8.09 -18.85
CA PRO A 112 8.83 -9.10 -18.40
C PRO A 112 9.46 -10.19 -17.53
N VAL A 113 10.70 -10.60 -17.78
CA VAL A 113 11.36 -11.66 -17.00
C VAL A 113 11.48 -11.28 -15.54
N VAL A 114 11.98 -10.07 -15.27
CA VAL A 114 12.11 -9.55 -13.91
C VAL A 114 10.73 -9.21 -13.33
N GLY A 115 9.80 -8.71 -14.17
CA GLY A 115 8.41 -8.47 -13.78
C GLY A 115 7.69 -9.73 -13.27
N VAL A 116 7.86 -10.86 -13.94
CA VAL A 116 7.29 -12.16 -13.52
C VAL A 116 7.89 -12.63 -12.20
N TYR A 117 9.19 -12.45 -12.01
CA TYR A 117 9.84 -12.74 -10.73
C TYR A 117 9.25 -11.89 -9.59
N ALA A 118 9.11 -10.58 -9.82
CA ALA A 118 8.47 -9.67 -8.86
C ALA A 118 7.01 -10.07 -8.55
N LEU A 119 6.22 -10.44 -9.56
CA LEU A 119 4.86 -10.92 -9.34
C LEU A 119 4.81 -12.23 -8.55
N THR A 120 5.74 -13.14 -8.79
CA THR A 120 5.82 -14.40 -8.05
C THR A 120 6.07 -14.15 -6.56
N LEU A 121 6.98 -13.21 -6.24
CA LEU A 121 7.21 -12.78 -4.87
C LEU A 121 5.97 -12.12 -4.26
N TRP A 122 5.28 -11.27 -5.02
CA TRP A 122 4.05 -10.63 -4.59
C TRP A 122 2.92 -11.63 -4.29
N PHE A 123 2.68 -12.60 -5.18
CA PHE A 123 1.70 -13.67 -4.95
C PHE A 123 2.08 -14.54 -3.75
N SER A 124 3.37 -14.84 -3.58
CA SER A 124 3.87 -15.58 -2.42
C SER A 124 3.59 -14.81 -1.12
N TYR A 125 3.84 -13.50 -1.12
CA TYR A 125 3.50 -12.62 0.01
C TYR A 125 2.00 -12.66 0.34
N LEU A 126 1.12 -12.53 -0.65
CA LEU A 126 -0.33 -12.59 -0.44
C LEU A 126 -0.76 -13.94 0.13
N TYR A 127 -0.22 -15.04 -0.41
CA TYR A 127 -0.52 -16.39 0.04
C TYR A 127 -0.09 -16.60 1.50
N LEU A 128 1.13 -16.20 1.86
CA LEU A 128 1.63 -16.31 3.23
C LEU A 128 0.80 -15.45 4.21
N THR A 129 0.44 -14.24 3.80
CA THR A 129 -0.40 -13.34 4.58
C THR A 129 -1.77 -13.96 4.82
N TRP A 130 -2.42 -14.49 3.79
CA TRP A 130 -3.69 -15.20 3.90
C TRP A 130 -3.60 -16.42 4.81
N LEU A 131 -2.54 -17.22 4.71
CA LEU A 131 -2.30 -18.37 5.60
C LEU A 131 -2.18 -17.94 7.05
N GLN A 132 -1.50 -16.83 7.33
CA GLN A 132 -1.37 -16.29 8.69
C GLN A 132 -2.74 -15.87 9.25
N PHE A 133 -3.55 -15.13 8.47
CA PHE A 133 -4.91 -14.77 8.87
C PHE A 133 -5.78 -15.99 9.12
N LYS A 134 -5.74 -16.99 8.24
CA LYS A 134 -6.49 -18.25 8.39
C LYS A 134 -6.10 -19.03 9.66
N LYS A 135 -4.82 -19.00 10.04
CA LYS A 135 -4.35 -19.62 11.29
C LYS A 135 -4.87 -18.89 12.53
N GLN A 136 -4.98 -17.57 12.48
CA GLN A 136 -5.48 -16.78 13.60
C GLN A 136 -7.00 -16.91 13.78
N THR A 137 -7.77 -17.01 12.69
CA THR A 137 -9.22 -17.19 12.77
C THR A 137 -9.63 -18.58 13.28
N LYS A 138 -8.80 -19.61 13.11
CA LYS A 138 -9.03 -20.95 13.68
C LYS A 138 -8.71 -21.07 15.17
N LYS A 139 -8.00 -20.10 15.76
CA LYS A 139 -7.60 -20.09 17.18
C LYS A 139 -8.55 -19.27 18.06
N ARG A 140 -9.54 -18.60 17.46
CA ARG A 140 -10.64 -17.92 18.15
C ARG A 140 -11.88 -18.80 18.11
#